data_AF-A0A7X4W4N5-F1
#
_entry.id   AF-A0A7X4W4N5-F1
#
_cell.length_a   1.000
_cell.length_b   1.000
_cell.length_c   1.000
_cell.angle_alpha   90.00
_cell.angle_beta   90.00
_cell.angle_gamma   90.00
#
_symmetry.space_group_name_H-M   'P 1'
#
loop_
_entity.id
_entity.type
_entity.pdbx_description
1 polymer ?
#
loop_
_entity_poly.entity_id
_entity_poly.type
_entity_poly.pdbx_seq_one_letter_code
_entity_poly.pdbx_strand_id
1 'polypeptide(L)'
;MNWLDSEQRYGAVSRALHWSMATLLLLMLGTEWLAEIVGMSEREAMALHKSVGVLLLGLLMFRLLWRRVNHDRLEAHAHWKWAARLGHLALYAAMLVIPVSGLLVALGSGHGVEFFGLPLIGSGAEIEWLEEAAEETHEVLANLLWLLIGGHVAASLAHQFWLRDHTLKRMA
;
A
#
# COMPACT_ATOMS: atom_id res chain seq x y z
N MET A 1 -1.91 23.79 11.97
CA MET A 1 -2.00 22.76 10.90
C MET A 1 -3.44 22.32 10.79
N ASN A 2 -4.04 22.35 9.60
CA ASN A 2 -5.40 21.81 9.41
C ASN A 2 -5.32 20.29 9.33
N TRP A 3 -6.08 19.61 10.18
CA TRP A 3 -6.14 18.15 10.23
C TRP A 3 -6.99 17.57 9.10
N LEU A 4 -8.07 18.27 8.74
CA LEU A 4 -9.03 17.91 7.69
C LEU A 4 -8.62 18.44 6.30
N ASP A 5 -9.18 17.80 5.27
CA ASP A 5 -9.02 18.24 3.88
C ASP A 5 -9.83 19.53 3.62
N SER A 6 -9.36 20.34 2.67
CA SER A 6 -10.05 21.50 2.12
C SER A 6 -10.19 21.36 0.60
N GLU A 7 -10.96 22.26 -0.03
CA GLU A 7 -11.17 22.24 -1.48
C GLU A 7 -9.85 22.22 -2.26
N GLN A 8 -8.85 22.93 -1.75
CA GLN A 8 -7.59 23.14 -2.43
C GLN A 8 -6.47 22.23 -1.94
N ARG A 9 -6.56 21.62 -0.74
CA ARG A 9 -5.41 20.88 -0.16
C ARG A 9 -5.82 19.75 0.77
N TYR A 10 -5.03 18.68 0.78
CA TYR A 10 -5.15 17.63 1.78
C TYR A 10 -4.69 18.09 3.17
N GLY A 11 -5.43 17.65 4.19
CA GLY A 11 -5.13 17.89 5.60
C GLY A 11 -3.87 17.15 6.06
N ALA A 12 -3.39 17.48 7.25
CA ALA A 12 -2.20 16.86 7.82
C ALA A 12 -2.31 15.33 7.95
N VAL A 13 -3.48 14.81 8.34
CA VAL A 13 -3.69 13.36 8.50
C VAL A 13 -3.63 12.65 7.14
N SER A 14 -4.33 13.17 6.12
CA SER A 14 -4.34 12.59 4.77
C SER A 14 -2.94 12.53 4.17
N ARG A 15 -2.14 13.59 4.34
CA ARG A 15 -0.75 13.65 3.86
C ARG A 15 0.16 12.71 4.64
N ALA A 16 0.04 12.67 5.97
CA ALA A 16 0.82 11.74 6.79
C ALA A 16 0.55 10.29 6.39
N LEU A 17 -0.72 9.89 6.27
CA LEU A 17 -1.09 8.55 5.81
C LEU A 17 -0.55 8.25 4.41
N HIS A 18 -0.63 9.22 3.50
CA HIS A 18 -0.09 9.04 2.16
C HIS A 18 1.40 8.77 2.17
N TRP A 19 2.18 9.66 2.77
CA TRP A 19 3.64 9.57 2.73
C TRP A 19 4.18 8.40 3.56
N SER A 20 3.58 8.10 4.71
CA SER A 20 3.91 6.89 5.48
C SER A 20 3.69 5.62 4.67
N MET A 21 2.52 5.47 4.02
CA MET A 21 2.27 4.31 3.17
C MET A 21 3.21 4.25 1.96
N ALA A 22 3.48 5.39 1.31
CA ALA A 22 4.40 5.45 0.17
C ALA A 22 5.82 5.01 0.56
N THR A 23 6.33 5.48 1.71
CA THR A 23 7.64 5.07 2.24
C THR A 23 7.67 3.58 2.57
N LEU A 24 6.63 3.07 3.23
CA LEU A 24 6.56 1.65 3.57
C LEU A 24 6.44 0.75 2.32
N LEU A 25 5.72 1.19 1.29
CA LEU A 25 5.69 0.47 0.01
C LEU A 25 7.08 0.46 -0.63
N LEU A 26 7.78 1.59 -0.70
CA LEU A 26 9.16 1.60 -1.22
C LEU A 26 10.09 0.68 -0.42
N LEU A 27 9.90 0.58 0.89
CA LEU A 27 10.60 -0.40 1.72
C LEU A 27 10.27 -1.85 1.31
N MET A 28 8.99 -2.16 1.03
CA MET A 28 8.58 -3.49 0.54
C MET A 28 9.28 -3.87 -0.77
N LEU A 29 9.45 -2.92 -1.70
CA LEU A 29 10.21 -3.14 -2.94
C LEU A 29 11.69 -3.46 -2.67
N GLY A 30 12.28 -2.78 -1.69
CA GLY A 30 13.69 -2.90 -1.35
C GLY A 30 14.00 -3.87 -0.22
N THR A 31 13.05 -4.69 0.24
CA THR A 31 13.24 -5.49 1.47
C THR A 31 14.35 -6.52 1.30
N GLU A 32 14.44 -7.19 0.15
CA GLU A 32 15.52 -8.15 -0.17
C GLU A 32 16.89 -7.45 -0.23
N TRP A 33 16.97 -6.34 -0.97
CA TRP A 33 18.19 -5.54 -1.06
C TRP A 33 18.64 -5.00 0.30
N LEU A 34 17.70 -4.54 1.11
CA LEU A 34 17.99 -4.05 2.46
C LEU A 34 18.50 -5.19 3.34
N ALA A 35 17.87 -6.37 3.27
CA ALA A 35 18.29 -7.55 4.01
C ALA A 35 19.73 -7.94 3.68
N GLU A 36 20.12 -7.91 2.40
CA GLU A 36 21.49 -8.16 1.97
C GLU A 36 22.47 -7.11 2.52
N ILE A 37 22.14 -5.82 2.38
CA ILE A 37 23.01 -4.71 2.83
C ILE A 37 23.28 -4.76 4.34
N VAL A 38 22.26 -5.09 5.14
CA VAL A 38 22.37 -5.07 6.61
C VAL A 38 22.63 -6.46 7.22
N GLY A 39 22.79 -7.49 6.38
CA GLY A 39 23.11 -8.86 6.81
C GLY A 39 21.98 -9.56 7.56
N MET A 40 20.71 -9.25 7.24
CA MET A 40 19.56 -9.99 7.78
C MET A 40 19.51 -11.40 7.18
N SER A 41 19.15 -12.38 8.01
CA SER A 41 18.76 -13.70 7.51
C SER A 41 17.46 -13.63 6.72
N GLU A 42 17.25 -14.60 5.82
CA GLU A 42 16.00 -14.73 5.05
C GLU A 42 14.76 -14.75 5.96
N ARG A 43 14.87 -15.43 7.11
CA ARG A 43 13.80 -15.48 8.11
C ARG A 43 13.49 -14.10 8.69
N GLU A 44 14.50 -13.30 9.03
CA GLU A 44 14.31 -11.95 9.56
C GLU A 44 13.72 -11.01 8.51
N ALA A 45 14.22 -11.08 7.28
CA ALA A 45 13.70 -10.32 6.15
C ALA A 45 12.22 -10.65 5.90
N MET A 46 11.86 -11.93 5.91
CA MET A 46 10.48 -12.40 5.73
C MET A 46 9.58 -11.98 6.91
N ALA A 47 10.06 -12.05 8.16
CA ALA A 47 9.32 -11.58 9.32
C ALA A 47 9.04 -10.06 9.24
N LEU A 48 10.03 -9.28 8.80
CA LEU A 48 9.87 -7.85 8.54
C LEU A 48 8.87 -7.59 7.41
N HIS A 49 8.99 -8.29 6.29
CA HIS A 49 8.08 -8.17 5.15
C HIS A 49 6.62 -8.44 5.56
N LYS A 50 6.36 -9.55 6.27
CA LYS A 50 5.03 -9.89 6.81
C LYS A 50 4.51 -8.81 7.76
N SER A 51 5.35 -8.32 8.67
CA SER A 51 4.97 -7.27 9.64
C SER A 51 4.61 -5.95 8.96
N VAL A 52 5.42 -5.51 7.99
CA VAL A 52 5.15 -4.28 7.21
C VAL A 52 3.92 -4.44 6.33
N GLY A 53 3.69 -5.62 5.75
CA GLY A 53 2.48 -5.93 5.00
C GLY A 53 1.21 -5.79 5.86
N VAL A 54 1.22 -6.35 7.07
CA VAL A 54 0.11 -6.19 8.04
C VAL A 54 -0.08 -4.73 8.45
N LEU A 55 1.01 -4.00 8.70
CA LEU A 55 0.96 -2.56 9.01
C LEU A 55 0.31 -1.76 7.87
N LEU A 56 0.72 -2.02 6.63
CA LEU A 56 0.16 -1.39 5.44
C LEU A 56 -1.33 -1.67 5.29
N LEU A 57 -1.77 -2.89 5.58
CA LEU A 57 -3.20 -3.24 5.60
C LEU A 57 -3.97 -2.41 6.65
N GLY A 58 -3.44 -2.29 7.87
CA GLY A 58 -4.03 -1.45 8.92
C GLY A 58 -4.09 0.02 8.54
N LEU A 59 -3.01 0.58 7.97
CA LEU A 59 -2.95 1.96 7.48
C LEU A 59 -3.93 2.19 6.33
N LEU A 60 -4.09 1.22 5.41
CA LEU A 60 -5.08 1.29 4.34
C LEU A 60 -6.50 1.35 4.91
N MET A 61 -6.83 0.50 5.88
CA MET A 61 -8.15 0.51 6.51
C MET A 61 -8.41 1.86 7.16
N PHE A 62 -7.44 2.39 7.92
CA PHE A 62 -7.56 3.70 8.53
C PHE A 62 -7.69 4.82 7.48
N ARG A 63 -6.95 4.76 6.38
CA ARG A 63 -7.06 5.71 5.26
C ARG A 63 -8.43 5.67 4.60
N LEU A 64 -9.02 4.48 4.39
CA LEU A 64 -10.35 4.32 3.82
C LEU A 64 -11.44 4.86 4.75
N LEU A 65 -11.28 4.72 6.07
CA LEU A 65 -12.16 5.34 7.07
C LEU A 65 -12.00 6.86 7.08
N TRP A 66 -10.76 7.34 7.11
CA TRP A 66 -10.45 8.78 7.10
C TRP A 66 -10.96 9.49 5.85
N ARG A 67 -10.89 8.82 4.70
CA ARG A 67 -11.45 9.32 3.44
C ARG A 67 -12.97 9.49 3.49
N ARG A 68 -13.70 8.66 4.25
CA ARG A 68 -15.15 8.81 4.43
C ARG A 68 -15.48 10.07 5.24
N VAL A 69 -14.66 10.41 6.23
CA VAL A 69 -14.80 11.65 7.03
C VAL A 69 -14.54 12.90 6.17
N ASN A 70 -13.69 12.79 5.15
CA ASN A 70 -13.33 13.89 4.25
C ASN A 70 -14.03 13.81 2.89
N HIS A 71 -15.04 12.95 2.73
CA HIS A 71 -15.81 12.85 1.50
C HIS A 71 -16.42 14.22 1.14
N ASP A 72 -16.38 14.59 -0.13
CA ASP A 72 -16.84 15.88 -0.70
C ASP A 72 -16.06 17.14 -0.33
N ARG A 73 -14.98 17.06 0.45
CA ARG A 73 -14.18 18.25 0.79
C ARG A 73 -13.21 18.70 -0.30
N LEU A 74 -12.94 17.86 -1.29
CA LEU A 74 -11.88 18.08 -2.28
C LEU A 74 -12.44 18.03 -3.71
N GLU A 75 -12.43 19.16 -4.40
CA GLU A 75 -12.88 19.21 -5.80
C GLU A 75 -11.85 18.54 -6.73
N ALA A 76 -12.35 17.67 -7.60
CA ALA A 76 -11.55 17.01 -8.63
C ALA A 76 -11.61 17.80 -9.93
N HIS A 77 -10.47 17.95 -10.61
CA HIS A 77 -10.44 18.54 -11.95
C HIS A 77 -11.35 17.72 -12.90
N ALA A 78 -12.33 18.39 -13.51
CA ALA A 78 -13.42 17.73 -14.24
C ALA A 78 -12.94 16.82 -15.38
N HIS A 79 -11.83 17.17 -16.02
CA HIS A 79 -11.34 16.53 -17.25
C HIS A 79 -10.59 15.20 -17.00
N TRP A 80 -9.99 14.98 -15.83
CA TRP A 80 -9.29 13.72 -15.48
C TRP A 80 -9.98 12.92 -14.37
N LYS A 81 -11.16 13.35 -13.94
CA LYS A 81 -11.87 12.81 -12.77
C LYS A 81 -12.06 11.30 -12.84
N TRP A 82 -12.40 10.75 -14.01
CA TRP A 82 -12.61 9.31 -14.18
C TRP A 82 -11.30 8.51 -14.16
N ALA A 83 -10.28 8.94 -14.89
CA ALA A 83 -8.96 8.30 -14.90
C ALA A 83 -8.35 8.29 -13.49
N ALA A 84 -8.40 9.43 -12.79
CA ALA A 84 -7.93 9.53 -11.41
C ALA A 84 -8.73 8.61 -10.47
N ARG A 85 -10.05 8.53 -10.61
CA ARG A 85 -10.87 7.62 -9.79
C ARG A 85 -10.53 6.15 -10.02
N LEU A 86 -10.41 5.74 -11.29
CA LEU A 86 -10.06 4.36 -11.64
C LEU A 86 -8.66 4.00 -11.17
N GLY A 87 -7.68 4.89 -11.36
CA GLY A 87 -6.31 4.69 -10.86
C GLY A 87 -6.26 4.52 -9.35
N HIS A 88 -6.94 5.38 -8.59
CA HIS A 88 -7.02 5.21 -7.14
C HIS A 88 -7.77 3.94 -6.72
N LEU A 89 -8.85 3.56 -7.43
CA LEU A 89 -9.58 2.33 -7.15
C LEU A 89 -8.69 1.10 -7.38
N ALA A 90 -7.95 1.05 -8.49
CA ALA A 90 -7.01 -0.02 -8.79
C ALA A 90 -5.92 -0.12 -7.72
N LEU A 91 -5.32 1.00 -7.33
CA LEU A 91 -4.33 1.04 -6.24
C LEU A 91 -4.92 0.56 -4.91
N TYR A 92 -6.12 1.00 -4.53
CA TYR A 92 -6.76 0.55 -3.29
C TYR A 92 -7.11 -0.94 -3.31
N ALA A 93 -7.58 -1.46 -4.45
CA ALA A 93 -7.86 -2.89 -4.61
C ALA A 93 -6.57 -3.70 -4.48
N ALA A 94 -5.51 -3.33 -5.20
CA ALA A 94 -4.21 -4.01 -5.13
C ALA A 94 -3.63 -3.98 -3.70
N MET A 95 -3.58 -2.81 -3.07
CA MET A 95 -3.08 -2.66 -1.68
C MET A 95 -3.92 -3.41 -0.63
N LEU A 96 -5.16 -3.78 -0.94
CA LEU A 96 -5.98 -4.62 -0.07
C LEU A 96 -5.71 -6.10 -0.32
N VAL A 97 -5.75 -6.52 -1.59
CA VAL A 97 -5.69 -7.95 -1.95
C VAL A 97 -4.30 -8.54 -1.70
N ILE A 98 -3.23 -7.79 -1.96
CA ILE A 98 -1.85 -8.27 -1.77
C ILE A 98 -1.56 -8.69 -0.32
N PRO A 99 -1.75 -7.85 0.72
CA PRO A 99 -1.48 -8.29 2.08
C PRO A 99 -2.44 -9.39 2.55
N VAL A 100 -3.67 -9.43 2.02
CA VAL A 100 -4.60 -10.54 2.31
C VAL A 100 -4.11 -11.83 1.69
N SER A 101 -3.66 -11.84 0.44
CA SER A 101 -3.08 -13.04 -0.18
C SER A 101 -1.79 -13.45 0.54
N GLY A 102 -0.94 -12.51 0.97
CA GLY A 102 0.26 -12.83 1.76
C GLY A 102 -0.06 -13.48 3.12
N LEU A 103 -1.17 -13.08 3.77
CA LEU A 103 -1.66 -13.78 4.96
C LEU A 103 -2.18 -15.18 4.63
N LEU A 104 -2.82 -15.37 3.48
CA LEU A 104 -3.27 -16.69 3.01
C LEU A 104 -2.09 -17.61 2.67
N VAL A 105 -0.99 -17.09 2.11
CA VAL A 105 0.26 -17.86 1.93
C VAL A 105 0.78 -18.36 3.28
N ALA A 106 0.86 -17.48 4.28
CA ALA A 106 1.32 -17.87 5.62
C ALA A 106 0.40 -18.94 6.24
N LEU A 107 -0.92 -18.79 6.10
CA LEU A 107 -1.89 -19.79 6.56
C LEU A 107 -1.78 -21.12 5.81
N GLY A 108 -1.61 -21.08 4.48
CA GLY A 108 -1.46 -22.26 3.63
C GLY A 108 -0.19 -23.04 3.93
N SER A 109 0.93 -22.35 4.14
CA SER A 109 2.22 -22.95 4.50
C SER A 109 2.29 -23.51 5.93
N GLY A 110 1.23 -23.41 6.73
CA GLY A 110 1.22 -23.83 8.14
C GLY A 110 2.08 -22.95 9.07
N HIS A 111 2.74 -21.91 8.55
CA HIS A 111 3.58 -21.02 9.34
C HIS A 111 2.76 -19.98 10.10
N GLY A 112 3.20 -19.67 11.33
CA GLY A 112 2.65 -18.55 12.07
C GLY A 112 2.97 -17.20 11.42
N VAL A 113 2.16 -16.18 11.74
CA VAL A 113 2.44 -14.78 11.41
C VAL A 113 2.72 -14.03 12.70
N GLU A 114 3.85 -13.35 12.73
CA GLU A 114 4.20 -12.41 13.78
C GLU A 114 4.11 -10.98 13.25
N PHE A 115 3.63 -10.06 14.08
CA PHE A 115 3.62 -8.63 13.84
C PHE A 115 4.66 -7.97 14.74
N PHE A 116 5.83 -7.68 14.20
CA PHE A 116 6.99 -7.15 14.92
C PHE A 116 7.32 -7.96 16.19
N GLY A 117 7.34 -9.30 16.07
CA GLY A 117 7.62 -10.24 17.15
C GLY A 117 6.43 -10.57 18.06
N LEU A 118 5.27 -9.95 17.85
CA LEU A 118 4.03 -10.30 18.54
C LEU A 118 3.27 -11.37 17.72
N PRO A 119 2.92 -12.53 18.28
CA PRO A 119 2.18 -13.54 17.54
C PRO A 119 0.79 -12.99 17.15
N LEU A 120 0.49 -13.04 15.86
CA LEU A 120 -0.79 -12.58 15.29
C LEU A 120 -1.64 -13.76 14.84
N ILE A 121 -1.03 -14.74 14.17
CA ILE A 121 -1.65 -15.98 13.71
C ILE A 121 -0.73 -17.13 14.14
N GLY A 122 -1.30 -18.14 14.81
CA GLY A 122 -0.56 -19.33 15.22
C GLY A 122 -0.24 -20.23 14.03
N SER A 123 0.78 -21.09 14.17
CA SER A 123 1.06 -22.13 13.19
C SER A 123 -0.09 -23.13 13.09
N GLY A 124 -0.21 -23.77 11.93
CA GLY A 124 -1.30 -24.67 11.59
C GLY A 124 -0.86 -25.85 10.73
N ALA A 125 -1.83 -26.57 10.19
CA ALA A 125 -1.58 -27.60 9.19
C ALA A 125 -1.37 -26.96 7.81
N GLU A 126 -0.53 -27.58 6.99
CA GLU A 126 -0.31 -27.18 5.60
C GLU A 126 -1.55 -27.43 4.74
N ILE A 127 -1.83 -26.49 3.84
CA ILE A 127 -2.91 -26.49 2.85
C ILE A 127 -2.30 -26.05 1.51
N GLU A 128 -1.63 -26.99 0.85
CA GLU A 128 -0.81 -26.77 -0.37
C GLU A 128 -1.53 -25.94 -1.45
N TRP A 129 -2.76 -26.31 -1.82
CA TRP A 129 -3.53 -25.59 -2.85
C TRP A 129 -3.80 -24.12 -2.49
N LEU A 130 -3.90 -23.79 -1.20
CA LEU A 130 -4.15 -22.44 -0.73
C LEU A 130 -2.87 -21.61 -0.80
N GLU A 131 -1.75 -22.21 -0.39
CA GLU A 131 -0.43 -21.59 -0.47
C GLU A 131 -0.10 -21.22 -1.91
N GLU A 132 -0.14 -22.19 -2.83
CA GLU A 132 0.20 -21.98 -4.25
C GLU A 132 -0.67 -20.89 -4.89
N ALA A 133 -2.00 -20.97 -4.72
CA ALA A 133 -2.92 -20.00 -5.32
C ALA A 133 -2.76 -18.60 -4.72
N ALA A 134 -2.49 -18.51 -3.41
CA ALA A 134 -2.29 -17.24 -2.73
C ALA A 134 -0.94 -16.61 -3.09
N GLU A 135 0.11 -17.42 -3.26
CA GLU A 135 1.45 -16.99 -3.64
C GLU A 135 1.44 -16.43 -5.06
N GLU A 136 0.89 -17.18 -6.04
CA GLU A 136 0.74 -16.69 -7.41
C GLU A 136 -0.06 -15.37 -7.46
N THR A 137 -1.16 -15.31 -6.70
CA THR A 137 -1.96 -14.08 -6.59
C THR A 137 -1.15 -12.93 -6.00
N HIS A 138 -0.36 -13.19 -4.97
CA HIS A 138 0.48 -12.19 -4.31
C HIS A 138 1.53 -11.63 -5.27
N GLU A 139 2.27 -12.50 -5.96
CA GLU A 139 3.34 -12.12 -6.89
C GLU A 139 2.81 -11.32 -8.08
N VAL A 140 1.75 -11.80 -8.73
CA VAL A 140 1.14 -11.13 -9.88
C VAL A 140 0.65 -9.74 -9.48
N LEU A 141 -0.03 -9.62 -8.34
CA LEU A 141 -0.55 -8.33 -7.88
C LEU A 141 0.56 -7.41 -7.35
N ALA A 142 1.62 -7.92 -6.74
CA ALA A 142 2.77 -7.12 -6.33
C ALA A 142 3.46 -6.48 -7.54
N ASN A 143 3.68 -7.24 -8.62
CA ASN A 143 4.22 -6.72 -9.87
C ASN A 143 3.28 -5.68 -10.51
N LEU A 144 1.97 -5.95 -10.53
CA LEU A 144 0.97 -5.00 -11.01
C LEU A 144 0.96 -3.71 -10.17
N LEU A 145 1.10 -3.82 -8.85
CA LEU A 145 1.13 -2.66 -7.95
C LEU A 145 2.31 -1.75 -8.29
N TRP A 146 3.50 -2.29 -8.60
CA TRP A 146 4.65 -1.46 -9.00
C TRP A 146 4.40 -0.71 -10.30
N LEU A 147 3.77 -1.35 -11.29
CA LEU A 147 3.35 -0.69 -12.51
C LEU A 147 2.34 0.44 -12.23
N LEU A 148 1.34 0.18 -11.37
CA LEU A 148 0.34 1.17 -10.98
C LEU A 148 0.95 2.35 -10.22
N ILE A 149 1.90 2.10 -9.32
CA ILE A 149 2.63 3.15 -8.59
C ILE A 149 3.45 3.99 -9.58
N GLY A 150 4.18 3.36 -10.50
CA GLY A 150 4.93 4.05 -11.54
C GLY A 150 4.03 4.96 -12.38
N GLY A 151 2.89 4.44 -12.84
CA GLY A 151 1.89 5.23 -13.56
C GLY A 151 1.30 6.38 -12.73
N HIS A 152 1.03 6.15 -11.45
CA HIS A 152 0.53 7.17 -10.53
C HIS A 152 1.53 8.32 -10.30
N VAL A 153 2.80 7.99 -10.10
CA VAL A 153 3.88 8.98 -9.96
C VAL A 153 4.06 9.74 -11.28
N ALA A 154 4.12 9.05 -12.41
CA ALA A 154 4.25 9.67 -13.73
C ALA A 154 3.09 10.64 -14.01
N ALA A 155 1.85 10.24 -13.71
CA ALA A 155 0.69 11.12 -13.82
C ALA A 155 0.81 12.34 -12.91
N SER A 156 1.20 12.15 -11.64
CA SER A 156 1.38 13.26 -10.70
C SER A 156 2.43 14.28 -11.17
N LEU A 157 3.53 13.81 -11.77
CA LEU A 157 4.55 14.65 -12.39
C LEU A 157 4.02 15.32 -13.67
N ALA A 158 3.25 14.61 -14.49
CA ALA A 158 2.57 15.14 -15.67
C ALA A 158 1.68 16.35 -15.32
N HIS A 159 0.86 16.18 -14.29
CA HIS A 159 -0.01 17.21 -13.73
C HIS A 159 0.76 18.42 -13.20
N GLN A 160 1.89 18.19 -12.52
CA GLN A 160 2.71 19.26 -11.96
C GLN A 160 3.48 20.07 -13.02
N PHE A 161 4.11 19.41 -13.99
CA PHE A 161 5.06 20.05 -14.91
C PHE A 161 4.49 20.39 -16.28
N TRP A 162 3.61 19.54 -16.84
CA TRP A 162 3.02 19.76 -18.16
C TRP A 162 1.64 20.42 -18.08
N LEU A 163 0.72 19.87 -17.28
CA LEU A 163 -0.64 20.43 -17.15
C LEU A 163 -0.67 21.65 -16.21
N ARG A 164 0.32 21.76 -15.31
CA ARG A 164 0.51 22.87 -14.36
C ARG A 164 -0.72 23.16 -13.49
N ASP A 165 -1.50 22.13 -13.16
CA ASP A 165 -2.69 22.25 -12.30
C ASP A 165 -2.38 22.12 -10.80
N HIS A 166 -1.09 21.99 -10.45
CA HIS A 166 -0.58 21.92 -9.08
C HIS A 166 -1.14 20.76 -8.24
N THR A 167 -1.63 19.68 -8.87
CA THR A 167 -2.14 18.49 -8.16
C THR A 167 -1.18 17.96 -7.10
N LEU A 168 0.12 17.88 -7.41
CA LEU A 168 1.15 17.40 -6.46
C LEU A 168 1.25 18.28 -5.21
N LYS A 169 1.15 19.62 -5.36
CA LYS A 169 1.22 20.56 -4.22
C LYS A 169 0.10 20.36 -3.21
N ARG A 170 -1.01 19.74 -3.62
CA ARG A 170 -2.14 19.45 -2.73
C ARG A 170 -1.78 18.36 -1.70
N MET A 171 -0.87 17.44 -2.05
CA MET A 171 -0.41 16.32 -1.22
C MET A 171 0.96 16.58 -0.54
N ALA A 172 1.67 17.63 -0.96
CA ALA A 172 2.90 18.09 -0.31
C ALA A 172 2.66 18.68 1.09
#